data_AF-A0A022RY26-F1
#
_entry.id   AF-A0A022RY26-F1
#
_cell.length_a   1.000
_cell.length_b   1.000
_cell.length_c   1.000
_cell.angle_alpha   90.00
_cell.angle_beta   90.00
_cell.angle_gamma   90.00
#
_symmetry.space_group_name_H-M   'P 1'
#
loop_
_entity.id
_entity.type
_entity.pdbx_description
1 polymer ?
#
loop_
_entity_poly.entity_id
_entity_poly.type
_entity_poly.pdbx_seq_one_letter_code
_entity_poly.pdbx_strand_id
1 'polypeptide(L)'
;RNGVVVTGENSLVSGSPVGFEQMNKNLLGEDAAVDLFVYQRMGAYFFSPEHFPAFAQFFRGLSQPTQSLDDLPMEEDCENAESLCGMNRYLQTA
;
A
#
# COMPACT_ATOMS: atom_id res chain seq x y z
N ARG A 1 3.08 1.72 -27.79
CA ARG A 1 4.32 1.38 -27.05
C ARG A 1 5.35 0.83 -28.05
N ASN A 2 6.59 1.34 -28.04
CA ASN A 2 7.62 1.05 -29.06
C ASN A 2 8.45 -0.21 -28.76
N GLY A 3 7.89 -1.19 -28.05
CA GLY A 3 8.62 -2.39 -27.63
C GLY A 3 9.72 -2.16 -26.58
N VAL A 4 9.74 -0.99 -25.95
CA VAL A 4 10.67 -0.63 -24.88
C VAL A 4 9.98 -0.71 -23.52
N VAL A 5 10.73 -1.14 -22.50
CA VAL A 5 10.29 -1.15 -21.10
C VAL A 5 10.40 0.27 -20.55
N VAL A 6 9.31 0.79 -20.00
CA VAL A 6 9.24 2.11 -19.39
C VAL A 6 9.22 1.96 -17.86
N THR A 7 10.18 2.57 -17.18
CA THR A 7 10.26 2.55 -15.71
C THR A 7 9.98 3.93 -15.13
N GLY A 8 9.43 4.03 -13.92
CA GLY A 8 9.16 5.30 -13.25
C GLY A 8 9.37 5.31 -11.74
N GLU A 9 9.39 6.51 -11.16
CA GLU A 9 9.45 6.75 -9.70
C GLU A 9 8.61 7.98 -9.33
N ASN A 10 8.22 8.09 -8.06
CA ASN A 10 7.58 9.31 -7.56
C ASN A 10 8.64 10.40 -7.31
N SER A 11 8.40 11.60 -7.85
CA SER A 11 9.28 12.76 -7.65
C SER A 11 9.25 13.30 -6.20
N LEU A 12 8.10 13.17 -5.52
CA LEU A 12 7.93 13.59 -4.14
C LEU A 12 7.29 12.47 -3.32
N VAL A 13 7.73 12.34 -2.07
CA VAL A 13 7.08 11.46 -1.09
C VAL A 13 5.85 12.19 -0.55
N SER A 14 4.68 11.80 -1.02
CA SER A 14 3.42 12.29 -0.47
C SER A 14 2.62 11.11 0.06
N GLY A 15 2.08 11.24 1.27
CA GLY A 15 1.02 10.36 1.79
C GLY A 15 -0.38 10.80 1.33
N SER A 16 -0.45 11.74 0.38
CA SER A 16 -1.71 12.29 -0.10
C SER A 16 -2.44 11.25 -0.96
N PRO A 17 -3.74 11.03 -0.74
CA PRO A 17 -4.58 10.20 -1.60
C PRO A 17 -4.45 10.56 -3.09
N VAL A 18 -4.36 11.86 -3.40
CA VAL A 18 -4.22 12.37 -4.77
C VAL A 18 -2.94 11.85 -5.45
N GLY A 19 -1.85 11.73 -4.70
CA GLY A 19 -0.58 11.19 -5.22
C GLY A 19 -0.70 9.70 -5.57
N PHE A 20 -1.33 8.92 -4.69
CA PHE A 20 -1.57 7.49 -4.91
C PHE A 20 -2.55 7.22 -6.05
N GLU A 21 -3.60 8.03 -6.20
CA GLU A 21 -4.52 7.94 -7.35
C GLU A 21 -3.81 8.17 -8.67
N GLN A 22 -2.91 9.15 -8.74
CA GLN A 22 -2.14 9.41 -9.96
C GLN A 22 -1.16 8.28 -10.27
N MET A 23 -0.51 7.72 -9.24
CA MET A 23 0.34 6.54 -9.41
C MET A 23 -0.47 5.33 -9.91
N ASN A 24 -1.66 5.09 -9.37
CA ASN A 24 -2.56 4.04 -9.83
C ASN A 24 -2.93 4.21 -11.32
N LYS A 25 -3.28 5.42 -11.75
CA LYS A 25 -3.58 5.70 -13.17
C LYS A 25 -2.39 5.43 -14.10
N ASN A 26 -1.17 5.67 -13.62
CA ASN A 26 0.03 5.42 -14.41
C ASN A 26 0.39 3.92 -14.48
N LEU A 27 -0.05 3.13 -13.49
CA LEU A 27 0.32 1.71 -13.32
C LEU A 27 -0.76 0.72 -13.76
N LEU A 28 -2.03 1.12 -13.72
CA LEU A 28 -3.19 0.25 -13.95
C LEU A 28 -4.00 0.74 -15.16
N GLY A 29 -4.55 -0.21 -15.92
CA GLY A 29 -5.42 0.05 -17.08
C GLY A 29 -4.75 -0.21 -18.44
N GLU A 30 -5.55 -0.15 -19.52
CA GLU A 30 -5.07 -0.36 -20.89
C GLU A 30 -4.03 0.68 -21.33
N ASP A 31 -4.10 1.89 -20.76
CA ASP A 31 -3.19 3.01 -21.02
C ASP A 31 -2.04 3.12 -20.00
N ALA A 32 -1.72 2.03 -19.29
CA ALA A 32 -0.62 2.04 -18.31
C ALA A 32 0.65 2.65 -18.92
N ALA A 33 1.15 3.72 -18.31
CA ALA A 33 2.24 4.52 -18.85
C ALA A 33 3.62 3.90 -18.55
N VAL A 34 3.71 3.08 -17.49
CA VAL A 34 4.95 2.45 -17.04
C VAL A 34 4.77 0.95 -16.86
N ASP A 35 5.84 0.20 -17.07
CA ASP A 35 5.94 -1.25 -16.87
C ASP A 35 6.49 -1.62 -15.49
N LEU A 36 7.34 -0.75 -14.93
CA LEU A 36 7.97 -0.93 -13.62
C LEU A 36 7.96 0.39 -12.86
N PHE A 37 7.72 0.33 -11.56
CA PHE A 37 7.71 1.51 -10.71
C PHE A 37 8.46 1.29 -9.40
N VAL A 38 9.25 2.28 -9.02
CA VAL A 38 10.04 2.31 -7.79
C VAL A 38 9.52 3.42 -6.89
N TYR A 39 9.06 3.06 -5.69
CA TYR A 39 8.63 4.03 -4.70
C TYR A 39 9.84 4.58 -3.91
N GLN A 40 10.09 5.87 -4.03
CA GLN A 40 11.14 6.60 -3.32
C GLN A 40 10.56 7.28 -2.08
N ARG A 41 11.26 7.44 -0.95
CA ARG A 41 12.22 6.57 -0.26
C ARG A 41 11.56 6.22 1.08
N MET A 42 11.75 5.01 1.59
CA MET A 42 11.19 4.61 2.89
C MET A 42 12.00 5.22 4.06
N GLY A 43 11.86 6.53 4.26
CA GLY A 43 12.47 7.26 5.39
C GLY A 43 11.63 7.16 6.67
N ALA A 44 12.03 7.85 7.74
CA ALA A 44 11.29 7.82 9.01
C ALA A 44 9.81 8.24 8.87
N TYR A 45 9.51 9.20 7.98
CA TYR A 45 8.14 9.62 7.69
C TYR A 45 7.31 8.54 6.98
N PHE A 46 7.94 7.68 6.18
CA PHE A 46 7.22 6.59 5.50
C PHE A 46 6.58 5.64 6.50
N PHE A 47 7.27 5.34 7.60
CA PHE A 47 6.75 4.48 8.67
C PHE A 47 5.87 5.24 9.67
N SER A 48 5.46 6.47 9.36
CA SER A 48 4.57 7.21 10.23
C SER A 48 3.14 6.64 10.14
N PRO A 49 2.32 6.82 11.19
CA PRO A 49 0.91 6.39 11.19
C PRO A 49 0.08 7.04 10.08
N GLU A 50 0.52 8.19 9.55
CA GLU A 50 -0.18 8.90 8.49
C GLU A 50 0.18 8.36 7.10
N HIS A 51 1.41 7.87 6.90
CA HIS A 51 1.93 7.52 5.57
C HIS A 51 1.86 6.02 5.29
N PHE A 52 2.37 5.19 6.20
CA PHE A 52 2.48 3.74 5.96
C PHE A 52 1.14 3.07 5.64
N PRO A 53 0.04 3.36 6.38
CA PRO A 53 -1.25 2.74 6.06
C PRO A 53 -1.78 3.15 4.69
N ALA A 54 -1.60 4.41 4.28
CA ALA A 54 -2.00 4.89 2.96
C ALA A 54 -1.19 4.21 1.84
N PHE A 55 0.12 4.05 2.05
CA PHE A 55 0.97 3.30 1.13
C PHE A 55 0.57 1.82 1.05
N ALA A 56 0.28 1.17 2.18
CA ALA A 56 -0.12 -0.22 2.21
C ALA A 56 -1.45 -0.46 1.47
N GLN A 57 -2.43 0.44 1.63
CA GLN A 57 -3.68 0.41 0.88
C GLN A 57 -3.45 0.58 -0.62
N PHE A 58 -2.59 1.53 -1.02
CA PHE A 58 -2.20 1.73 -2.41
C PHE A 58 -1.57 0.45 -3.00
N PHE A 59 -0.58 -0.13 -2.32
CA PHE A 59 0.12 -1.32 -2.79
C PHE A 59 -0.80 -2.55 -2.86
N ARG A 60 -1.75 -2.66 -1.93
CA ARG A 60 -2.79 -3.69 -1.97
C ARG A 60 -3.64 -3.57 -3.23
N GLY A 61 -4.05 -2.35 -3.60
CA GLY A 61 -4.81 -2.10 -4.83
C GLY A 61 -4.05 -2.47 -6.11
N LEU A 62 -2.72 -2.33 -6.12
CA LEU A 62 -1.88 -2.79 -7.23
C LEU A 62 -1.75 -4.32 -7.29
N SER A 63 -1.66 -4.96 -6.12
CA SER A 63 -1.40 -6.40 -5.99
C SER A 63 -2.65 -7.27 -6.13
N GLN A 64 -3.84 -6.66 -6.03
CA GLN A 64 -5.13 -7.37 -5.98
C GLN A 64 -6.14 -6.85 -7.01
N PRO A 65 -5.96 -7.10 -8.32
CA PRO A 65 -7.08 -7.00 -9.24
C PRO A 65 -8.19 -8.05 -8.96
N THR A 66 -7.91 -9.10 -8.16
CA THR A 66 -8.73 -10.32 -8.07
C THR A 66 -8.74 -10.97 -6.67
N GLN A 67 -8.71 -10.23 -5.56
CA GLN A 67 -9.13 -10.85 -4.29
C GLN A 67 -10.66 -10.78 -4.20
N SER A 68 -11.31 -11.94 -4.20
CA SER A 68 -12.75 -12.01 -3.95
C SER A 68 -13.06 -11.46 -2.55
N LEU A 69 -14.25 -10.92 -2.37
CA LEU A 69 -14.72 -10.45 -1.06
C LEU A 69 -14.72 -11.58 -0.01
N ASP A 70 -14.79 -12.83 -0.46
CA ASP A 70 -14.78 -14.04 0.38
C ASP A 70 -13.38 -14.38 0.94
N ASP A 71 -12.31 -13.84 0.36
CA ASP A 71 -10.93 -14.03 0.83
C ASP A 71 -10.50 -12.94 1.83
N LEU A 72 -11.37 -11.98 2.13
CA LEU A 72 -11.17 -11.02 3.20
C LEU A 72 -11.42 -11.72 4.54
N PRO A 73 -10.59 -11.47 5.57
CA PRO A 73 -11.00 -11.83 6.93
C PRO A 73 -12.29 -11.06 7.22
N MET A 74 -13.41 -11.78 7.30
CA MET A 74 -14.68 -11.22 7.74
C MET A 74 -14.45 -10.61 9.13
N GLU A 75 -14.74 -9.33 9.30
CA GLU A 75 -14.76 -8.68 10.62
C GLU A 75 -16.01 -9.09 11.41
N GLU A 76 -16.32 -10.39 11.41
CA GLU A 76 -17.40 -11.02 12.16
C GLU A 76 -16.82 -12.27 12.80
N ASP A 77 -16.08 -12.05 13.89
CA ASP A 77 -16.09 -12.85 15.13
C ASP A 77 -14.91 -12.42 15.99
N CYS A 78 -15.03 -11.23 16.59
CA CYS A 78 -14.34 -10.92 17.84
C CYS A 78 -15.05 -11.63 19.01
N GLU A 79 -15.31 -12.92 18.89
CA GLU A 79 -15.80 -13.75 19.99
C GLU A 79 -14.98 -15.04 20.00
N ASN A 80 -13.94 -15.04 20.83
CA ASN A 80 -13.25 -16.23 21.31
C ASN A 80 -12.17 -16.86 20.41
N ALA A 81 -11.03 -16.17 20.27
CA ALA A 81 -9.74 -16.77 20.56
C ALA A 81 -8.70 -15.67 20.74
N GLU A 82 -8.09 -15.69 21.92
CA GLU A 82 -7.05 -14.79 22.39
C GLU A 82 -5.85 -14.78 21.43
N SER A 83 -5.75 -13.81 20.53
CA SER A 83 -4.44 -13.41 19.99
C SER A 83 -4.45 -12.00 19.43
N LEU A 84 -4.15 -11.06 20.33
CA LEU A 84 -3.39 -9.84 20.05
C LEU A 84 -3.99 -8.83 19.05
N CYS A 85 -5.31 -8.65 19.05
CA CYS A 85 -5.85 -7.36 18.64
C CYS A 85 -5.57 -6.33 19.73
N GLY A 86 -4.48 -5.59 19.51
CA GLY A 86 -4.22 -4.32 20.17
C GLY A 86 -3.64 -4.41 21.57
N MET A 87 -2.31 -4.34 21.69
CA MET A 87 -1.73 -3.49 22.72
C MET A 87 -0.53 -2.71 22.18
N ASN A 88 -0.68 -1.39 22.26
CA ASN A 88 0.36 -0.41 22.08
C ASN A 88 1.57 -0.71 22.98
N ARG A 89 2.75 -0.46 22.40
CA ARG A 89 4.06 -0.24 23.03
C ARG A 89 3.93 0.27 24.47
N TYR A 90 4.42 -0.45 25.48
CA TYR A 90 5.10 0.16 26.64
C TYR A 90 5.98 -0.90 27.33
N LEU A 91 7.28 -0.60 27.34
CA LEU A 91 8.31 -1.11 28.27
C LEU A 91 8.59 -2.62 28.25
N GLN A 92 9.44 -3.06 27.31
CA GLN A 92 10.30 -4.22 27.55
C GLN A 92 11.60 -3.72 28.19
N THR A 93 11.72 -3.88 29.50
CA THR A 93 13.01 -3.91 30.19
C THR A 93 13.15 -5.29 30.81
N ALA A 94 14.33 -5.87 30.64
CA ALA A 94 14.72 -7.25 30.95
C ALA A 94 14.55 -7.65 32.42
#